data_AF-A2EAL0-F1
#
_entry.id   AF-A2EAL0-F1
#
_cell.length_a   1.000
_cell.length_b   1.000
_cell.length_c   1.000
_cell.angle_alpha   90.00
_cell.angle_beta   90.00
_cell.angle_gamma   90.00
#
_symmetry.space_group_name_H-M   'P 1'
#
loop_
_entity.id
_entity.type
_entity.pdbx_description
1 polymer ?
#
loop_
_entity_poly.entity_id
_entity_poly.type
_entity_poly.pdbx_seq_one_letter_code
_entity_poly.pdbx_strand_id
1 'polypeptide(L)'
;MCPSGKATIQGLTYYGDDPCASYTCNGYTSFTLDVITDETTNSTTSFTCSSKGQTYSFTRFFTSTTYTQKTITCPSPEQLCRTREMLEQYFTSDPFSGVVFPTPKPTPAATPPSTPKPTPEATPAFDSIPEFEQIRITNDNRFFNGTYSDPQACTTVGQQVTWGGTTYTCRSQDIMTAAQTAAY
;
A
#
# COMPACT_ATOMS: atom_id res chain seq x y z
N MET A 1 1.31 8.36 -15.90
CA MET A 1 1.77 8.30 -14.49
C MET A 1 2.50 9.59 -14.13
N CYS A 2 2.47 10.01 -12.86
CA CYS A 2 3.19 11.23 -12.44
C CYS A 2 4.71 11.00 -12.37
N PRO A 3 5.53 12.00 -12.80
CA PRO A 3 6.99 11.91 -12.69
C PRO A 3 7.45 11.88 -11.22
N SER A 4 8.73 11.55 -11.02
CA SER A 4 9.35 11.55 -9.68
C SER A 4 9.18 12.90 -8.98
N GLY A 5 8.93 12.87 -7.66
CA GLY A 5 8.63 14.07 -6.87
C GLY A 5 7.24 14.70 -7.13
N LYS A 6 6.40 14.09 -7.97
CA LYS A 6 5.02 14.52 -8.19
C LYS A 6 4.01 13.40 -7.94
N ALA A 7 2.83 13.79 -7.48
CA ALA A 7 1.71 12.89 -7.22
C ALA A 7 0.41 13.52 -7.68
N THR A 8 -0.57 12.67 -8.01
CA THR A 8 -1.95 13.09 -8.19
C THR A 8 -2.79 12.48 -7.08
N ILE A 9 -3.79 13.23 -6.60
CA ILE A 9 -4.72 12.80 -5.56
C ILE A 9 -6.14 13.04 -6.03
N GLN A 10 -7.10 12.48 -5.30
CA GLN A 10 -8.51 12.67 -5.61
C GLN A 10 -8.86 14.17 -5.63
N GLY A 11 -9.54 14.60 -6.71
CA GLY A 11 -9.89 16.00 -6.94
C GLY A 11 -8.93 16.75 -7.86
N LEU A 12 -7.72 16.25 -8.09
CA LEU A 12 -6.82 16.79 -9.11
C LEU A 12 -7.18 16.26 -10.51
N THR A 13 -7.52 14.98 -10.61
CA THR A 13 -7.84 14.26 -11.85
C THR A 13 -9.00 14.90 -12.65
N TYR A 14 -8.91 14.87 -13.98
CA TYR A 14 -9.98 15.32 -14.90
C TYR A 14 -9.99 14.47 -16.17
N TYR A 15 -11.17 14.29 -16.76
CA TYR A 15 -11.53 13.36 -17.85
C TYR A 15 -10.54 13.16 -19.02
N GLY A 16 -9.57 14.05 -19.24
CA GLY A 16 -8.57 13.93 -20.30
C GLY A 16 -7.11 13.94 -19.84
N ASP A 17 -6.79 14.52 -18.67
CA ASP A 17 -5.43 14.65 -18.15
C ASP A 17 -5.44 14.72 -16.62
N ASP A 18 -4.59 13.91 -15.99
CA ASP A 18 -4.38 13.93 -14.55
C ASP A 18 -3.25 14.90 -14.19
N PRO A 19 -3.56 16.09 -13.66
CA PRO A 19 -2.53 17.02 -13.23
C PRO A 19 -1.81 16.44 -12.01
N CYS A 20 -0.49 16.41 -12.11
CA CYS A 20 0.40 16.03 -11.03
C CYS A 20 0.87 17.27 -10.29
N ALA A 21 0.70 17.27 -8.98
CA ALA A 21 1.21 18.30 -8.09
C ALA A 21 2.54 17.85 -7.47
N SER A 22 3.43 18.81 -7.20
CA SER A 22 4.63 18.52 -6.43
C SER A 22 4.21 18.24 -4.99
N TYR A 23 4.82 17.23 -4.36
CA TYR A 23 4.54 16.91 -2.96
C TYR A 23 5.83 16.83 -2.16
N THR A 24 5.75 17.14 -0.87
CA THR A 24 6.86 16.94 0.07
C THR A 24 6.34 16.27 1.33
N CYS A 25 6.96 15.15 1.72
CA CYS A 25 6.60 14.41 2.92
C CYS A 25 7.36 14.95 4.14
N ASN A 26 6.65 15.24 5.22
CA ASN A 26 7.23 15.53 6.52
C ASN A 26 7.17 14.27 7.39
N GLY A 27 8.06 13.32 7.08
CA GLY A 27 7.99 11.96 7.59
C GLY A 27 6.73 11.25 7.08
N TYR A 28 5.99 10.60 8.00
CA TYR A 28 4.74 9.89 7.70
C TYR A 28 3.51 10.52 8.36
N THR A 29 3.66 11.69 8.99
CA THR A 29 2.59 12.35 9.76
C THR A 29 1.83 13.39 8.94
N SER A 30 2.50 14.02 7.98
CA SER A 30 1.88 14.99 7.08
C SER A 30 2.68 15.12 5.79
N PHE A 31 2.03 15.64 4.75
CA PHE A 31 2.68 16.03 3.52
C PHE A 31 2.10 17.35 3.01
N THR A 32 2.92 18.11 2.29
CA THR A 32 2.47 19.29 1.57
C THR A 32 2.31 18.97 0.09
N LEU A 33 1.35 19.64 -0.55
CA LEU A 33 1.02 19.47 -1.96
C LEU A 33 0.91 20.84 -2.63
N ASP A 34 1.79 21.10 -3.60
CA ASP A 34 1.81 22.35 -4.36
C ASP A 34 0.98 22.19 -5.63
N VAL A 35 -0.24 22.69 -5.57
CA VAL A 35 -1.24 22.57 -6.63
C VAL A 35 -1.28 23.84 -7.46
N ILE A 36 -1.22 23.71 -8.78
CA ILE A 36 -1.35 24.84 -9.71
C ILE A 36 -2.78 25.39 -9.63
N THR A 37 -2.91 26.65 -9.26
CA THR A 37 -4.18 27.39 -9.18
C THR A 37 -4.38 28.33 -10.35
N ASP A 38 -3.33 28.70 -11.08
CA ASP A 38 -3.43 29.51 -12.29
C ASP A 38 -2.46 28.98 -13.37
N GLU A 39 -3.01 28.48 -14.47
CA GLU A 39 -2.23 27.93 -15.59
C GLU A 39 -1.58 29.01 -16.45
N THR A 40 -2.07 30.26 -16.40
CA THR A 40 -1.50 31.36 -17.19
C THR A 40 -0.21 31.88 -16.57
N THR A 41 -0.15 31.90 -15.24
CA THR A 41 1.02 32.38 -14.47
C THR A 41 1.84 31.25 -13.86
N ASN A 42 1.40 29.99 -14.00
CA ASN A 42 1.94 28.83 -13.28
C ASN A 42 1.98 29.05 -11.75
N SER A 43 1.02 29.80 -11.20
CA SER A 43 0.94 30.03 -9.76
C SER A 43 0.46 28.77 -9.04
N THR A 44 1.12 28.45 -7.91
CA THR A 44 0.82 27.27 -7.08
C THR A 44 0.38 27.69 -5.69
N THR A 45 -0.54 26.92 -5.11
CA THR A 45 -0.94 27.02 -3.70
C THR A 45 -0.58 25.73 -2.99
N SER A 46 0.06 25.86 -1.82
CA SER A 46 0.47 24.73 -1.00
C SER A 46 -0.63 24.32 -0.03
N PHE A 47 -0.98 23.03 -0.02
CA PHE A 47 -1.94 22.45 0.90
C PHE A 47 -1.25 21.42 1.80
N THR A 48 -1.42 21.55 3.12
CA THR A 48 -0.85 20.61 4.08
C THR A 48 -1.87 19.56 4.47
N CYS A 49 -1.67 18.32 4.04
CA CYS A 49 -2.49 17.18 4.40
C CYS A 49 -1.91 16.49 5.64
N SER A 50 -2.64 16.51 6.75
CA SER A 50 -2.24 15.88 8.02
C SER A 50 -3.12 14.69 8.40
N SER A 51 -4.27 14.52 7.75
CA SER A 51 -5.18 13.42 8.03
C SER A 51 -5.90 12.95 6.75
N LYS A 52 -6.28 11.66 6.75
CA LYS A 52 -7.08 11.07 5.67
C LYS A 52 -8.45 11.73 5.62
N GLY A 53 -8.93 12.04 4.42
CA GLY A 53 -10.26 12.60 4.19
C GLY A 53 -10.34 14.12 4.41
N GLN A 54 -9.25 14.76 4.83
CA GLN A 54 -9.17 16.22 4.88
C GLN A 54 -9.37 16.79 3.48
N THR A 55 -10.22 17.80 3.34
CA THR A 55 -10.56 18.39 2.04
C THR A 55 -10.15 19.85 1.95
N TYR A 56 -9.67 20.26 0.78
CA TYR A 56 -9.39 21.67 0.47
C TYR A 56 -10.06 22.07 -0.83
N SER A 57 -10.81 23.17 -0.79
CA SER A 57 -11.43 23.75 -1.98
C SER A 57 -10.61 24.93 -2.48
N PHE A 58 -10.41 25.01 -3.78
CA PHE A 58 -9.70 26.10 -4.44
C PHE A 58 -10.29 26.40 -5.82
N THR A 59 -10.00 27.60 -6.32
CA THR A 59 -10.35 27.99 -7.68
C THR A 59 -9.13 27.78 -8.57
N ARG A 60 -9.32 27.07 -9.68
CA ARG A 60 -8.31 26.92 -10.73
C ARG A 60 -8.67 27.77 -11.93
N PHE A 61 -7.77 28.67 -12.30
CA PHE A 61 -7.85 29.51 -13.49
C PHE A 61 -7.14 28.83 -14.66
N PHE A 62 -7.85 28.63 -15.76
CA PHE A 62 -7.26 28.15 -17.03
C PHE A 62 -6.90 29.33 -17.94
N THR A 63 -7.67 30.41 -17.86
CA THR A 63 -7.42 31.70 -18.50
C THR A 63 -7.81 32.82 -17.53
N SER A 64 -7.56 34.08 -17.91
CA SER A 64 -7.96 35.25 -17.11
C SER A 64 -9.47 35.34 -16.82
N THR A 65 -10.31 34.61 -17.58
CA THR A 65 -11.78 34.65 -17.47
C THR A 65 -12.41 33.28 -17.24
N THR A 66 -11.69 32.18 -17.51
CA THR A 66 -12.21 30.81 -17.37
C THR A 66 -11.63 30.17 -16.11
N TYR A 67 -12.51 29.81 -15.17
CA TYR A 67 -12.11 29.15 -13.94
C TYR A 67 -13.06 28.00 -13.58
N THR A 68 -12.58 27.09 -12.75
CA THR A 68 -13.39 26.04 -12.12
C THR A 68 -13.09 25.98 -10.64
N GLN A 69 -14.09 25.68 -9.83
CA GLN A 69 -13.87 25.29 -8.45
C GLN A 69 -13.48 23.82 -8.40
N LYS A 70 -12.46 23.48 -7.61
CA LYS A 70 -12.04 22.11 -7.35
C LYS A 70 -11.95 21.88 -5.86
N THR A 71 -12.16 20.62 -5.46
CA THR A 71 -11.95 20.17 -4.10
C THR A 71 -11.02 18.96 -4.16
N ILE A 72 -9.89 19.05 -3.46
CA ILE A 72 -8.99 17.92 -3.26
C ILE A 72 -9.31 17.21 -1.96
N THR A 73 -9.13 15.90 -1.97
CA THR A 73 -9.29 15.04 -0.79
C THR A 73 -7.95 14.39 -0.48
N CYS A 74 -7.43 14.70 0.71
CA CYS A 74 -6.16 14.20 1.20
C CYS A 74 -6.24 12.68 1.47
N PRO A 75 -5.37 11.85 0.87
CA PRO A 75 -5.14 10.49 1.33
C PRO A 75 -4.43 10.47 2.70
N SER A 76 -4.28 9.29 3.29
CA SER A 76 -3.48 9.11 4.50
C SER A 76 -2.01 9.51 4.21
N PRO A 77 -1.41 10.41 5.02
CA PRO A 77 -0.01 10.79 4.87
C PRO A 77 0.95 9.60 4.90
N GLU A 78 0.74 8.65 5.80
CA GLU A 78 1.57 7.44 5.88
C GLU A 78 1.49 6.62 4.59
N GLN A 79 0.27 6.40 4.06
CA GLN A 79 0.08 5.59 2.86
C GLN A 79 0.71 6.25 1.63
N LEU A 80 0.49 7.55 1.45
CA LEU A 80 1.04 8.27 0.30
C LEU A 80 2.59 8.31 0.37
N CYS A 81 3.14 8.74 1.51
CA CYS A 81 4.58 8.91 1.65
C CYS A 81 5.33 7.59 1.58
N ARG A 82 4.85 6.52 2.25
CA ARG A 82 5.48 5.20 2.20
C ARG A 82 5.41 4.57 0.80
N THR A 83 4.27 4.71 0.11
CA THR A 83 4.13 4.19 -1.26
C THR A 83 5.09 4.89 -2.22
N ARG A 84 5.21 6.22 -2.09
CA ARG A 84 6.10 7.02 -2.91
C ARG A 84 7.57 6.74 -2.64
N GLU A 85 7.95 6.59 -1.37
CA GLU A 85 9.31 6.21 -0.98
C GLU A 85 9.70 4.84 -1.57
N MET A 86 8.82 3.83 -1.47
CA MET A 86 9.08 2.52 -2.09
C MET A 86 9.15 2.61 -3.62
N LEU A 87 8.23 3.36 -4.26
CA LEU A 87 8.27 3.54 -5.71
C LEU A 87 9.57 4.18 -6.17
N GLU A 88 10.04 5.23 -5.48
CA GLU A 88 11.26 5.95 -5.85
C GLU A 88 12.53 5.14 -5.54
N GLN A 89 12.51 4.29 -4.51
CA GLN A 89 13.65 3.42 -4.19
C GLN A 89 13.84 2.27 -5.19
N TYR A 90 12.75 1.68 -5.69
CA TYR A 90 12.82 0.46 -6.49
C TYR A 90 12.59 0.68 -7.99
N PHE A 91 12.02 1.82 -8.40
CA PHE A 91 11.68 2.10 -9.79
C PHE A 91 12.22 3.46 -10.23
N THR A 92 13.37 3.44 -10.92
CA THR A 92 13.95 4.62 -11.60
C THR A 92 13.21 4.99 -12.89
N SER A 93 12.31 4.13 -13.37
CA SER A 93 11.45 4.36 -14.55
C SER A 93 10.11 3.63 -14.38
N ASP A 94 9.10 4.03 -15.16
CA ASP A 94 7.76 3.44 -15.11
C ASP A 94 7.82 1.94 -15.49
N PRO A 95 7.54 1.01 -14.56
CA PRO A 95 7.59 -0.43 -14.82
C PRO A 95 6.48 -0.89 -15.78
N PHE A 96 5.51 -0.03 -16.08
CA PHE A 96 4.45 -0.27 -17.06
C PHE A 96 4.68 0.47 -18.39
N SER A 97 5.84 1.09 -18.59
CA SER A 97 6.19 1.62 -19.90
C SER A 97 6.37 0.47 -20.90
N GLY A 98 5.49 0.42 -21.90
CA GLY A 98 5.53 -0.59 -22.97
C GLY A 98 4.65 -1.83 -22.76
N VAL A 99 3.84 -1.90 -21.70
CA VAL A 99 2.86 -3.00 -21.58
C VAL A 99 1.65 -2.69 -22.45
N VAL A 100 1.41 -3.54 -23.45
CA VAL A 100 0.15 -3.53 -24.20
C VAL A 100 -0.89 -4.25 -23.35
N PHE A 101 -1.76 -3.49 -22.68
CA PHE A 101 -2.91 -4.10 -22.02
C PHE A 101 -3.81 -4.72 -23.10
N PRO A 102 -4.16 -6.01 -23.00
CA PRO A 102 -5.05 -6.62 -23.97
C PRO A 102 -6.37 -5.84 -23.99
N THR A 103 -6.85 -5.53 -25.20
CA THR A 103 -8.13 -4.83 -25.41
C THR A 103 -9.24 -5.46 -24.57
N PRO A 104 -10.15 -4.66 -23.97
CA PRO A 104 -11.30 -5.17 -23.24
C PRO A 104 -12.04 -6.21 -24.09
N LYS A 105 -12.28 -7.38 -23.51
CA LYS A 105 -13.11 -8.42 -24.13
C LYS A 105 -14.44 -7.78 -24.58
N PRO A 106 -14.92 -8.05 -25.81
CA PRO A 106 -16.15 -7.42 -26.31
C PRO A 106 -17.30 -7.63 -25.33
N THR A 107 -18.02 -6.54 -25.05
CA THR A 107 -19.20 -6.52 -24.18
C THR A 107 -20.19 -7.59 -24.65
N PRO A 108 -20.61 -8.53 -23.78
CA PRO A 108 -21.64 -9.51 -24.12
C PRO A 108 -22.91 -8.82 -24.66
N ALA A 109 -23.57 -9.47 -25.61
CA ALA A 109 -24.82 -8.99 -26.19
C ALA A 109 -25.85 -8.64 -25.11
N ALA A 110 -26.64 -7.60 -25.35
CA ALA A 110 -27.63 -7.09 -24.41
C ALA A 110 -28.55 -8.20 -23.90
N THR A 111 -28.48 -8.47 -22.60
CA THR A 111 -29.40 -9.38 -21.90
C THR A 111 -30.84 -8.84 -22.03
N PRO A 112 -31.85 -9.69 -22.29
CA PRO A 112 -33.24 -9.27 -22.27
C PRO A 112 -33.60 -8.55 -20.96
N PRO A 113 -34.58 -7.62 -20.98
CA PRO A 113 -34.93 -6.82 -19.82
C PRO A 113 -35.27 -7.74 -18.64
N SER A 114 -34.49 -7.64 -17.57
CA SER A 114 -34.71 -8.40 -16.35
C SER A 114 -36.04 -7.97 -15.72
N THR A 115 -36.89 -8.94 -15.40
CA THR A 115 -37.93 -8.79 -14.38
C THR A 115 -37.38 -8.05 -13.17
N PRO A 116 -38.16 -7.14 -12.53
CA PRO A 116 -37.70 -6.37 -11.37
C PRO A 116 -37.28 -7.34 -10.28
N LYS A 117 -35.96 -7.51 -10.15
CA LYS A 117 -35.32 -8.21 -9.06
C LYS A 117 -35.54 -7.33 -7.82
N PRO A 118 -36.02 -7.88 -6.69
CA PRO A 118 -36.12 -7.11 -5.47
C PRO A 118 -34.76 -6.46 -5.20
N THR A 119 -34.77 -5.14 -5.04
CA THR A 119 -33.59 -4.34 -4.72
C THR A 119 -32.88 -5.03 -3.56
N PRO A 120 -31.62 -5.47 -3.72
CA PRO A 120 -30.86 -6.00 -2.61
C PRO A 120 -30.88 -4.96 -1.50
N GLU A 121 -31.23 -5.39 -0.30
CA GLU A 121 -31.10 -4.58 0.90
C GLU A 121 -29.67 -4.01 0.93
N ALA A 122 -29.55 -2.71 1.17
CA ALA A 122 -28.27 -2.01 1.10
C ALA A 122 -27.24 -2.77 1.94
N THR A 123 -26.18 -3.23 1.29
CA THR A 123 -25.05 -3.82 2.00
C THR A 123 -24.57 -2.76 2.99
N PRO A 124 -24.48 -3.08 4.30
CA PRO A 124 -23.96 -2.15 5.28
C PRO A 124 -22.61 -1.65 4.77
N ALA A 125 -22.45 -0.33 4.67
CA ALA A 125 -21.16 0.25 4.38
C ALA A 125 -20.21 -0.22 5.49
N PHE A 126 -19.29 -1.12 5.15
CA PHE A 126 -18.13 -1.41 5.98
C PHE A 126 -17.21 -0.18 5.89
N ASP A 127 -17.58 0.86 6.62
CA ASP A 127 -16.87 2.14 6.73
C ASP A 127 -15.69 2.06 7.72
N SER A 128 -15.27 0.84 8.04
CA SER A 128 -14.22 0.54 9.00
C SER A 128 -13.34 -0.57 8.45
N ILE A 129 -12.55 -0.24 7.42
CA ILE A 129 -11.21 -0.84 7.40
C ILE A 129 -10.55 -0.31 8.68
N PRO A 130 -10.23 -1.18 9.66
CA PRO A 130 -9.67 -0.72 10.91
C PRO A 130 -8.41 0.11 10.62
N GLU A 131 -8.22 1.16 11.42
CA GLU A 131 -7.00 1.94 11.40
C GLU A 131 -5.81 0.98 11.52
N PHE A 132 -4.72 1.26 10.80
CA PHE A 132 -3.56 0.38 10.81
C PHE A 132 -3.01 0.33 12.24
N GLU A 133 -3.23 -0.79 12.93
CA GLU A 133 -2.60 -1.08 14.20
C GLU A 133 -1.23 -1.73 13.97
N GLN A 134 -0.33 -1.56 14.94
CA GLN A 134 0.95 -2.25 14.92
C GLN A 134 0.74 -3.76 14.83
N ILE A 135 1.39 -4.41 13.87
CA ILE A 135 1.35 -5.87 13.74
C ILE A 135 1.93 -6.49 15.02
N ARG A 136 1.11 -7.28 15.72
CA ARG A 136 1.53 -8.04 16.91
C ARG A 136 1.94 -9.43 16.47
N ILE A 137 3.23 -9.63 16.19
CA ILE A 137 3.81 -10.95 15.94
C ILE A 137 4.31 -11.50 17.28
N THR A 138 3.79 -12.64 17.71
CA THR A 138 4.30 -13.38 18.87
C THR A 138 5.04 -14.60 18.39
N ASN A 139 6.36 -14.62 18.59
CA ASN A 139 7.18 -15.78 18.27
C ASN A 139 7.09 -16.79 19.42
N ASP A 140 6.71 -18.02 19.09
CA ASP A 140 6.74 -19.15 20.03
C ASP A 140 8.10 -19.84 19.96
N ASN A 141 8.99 -19.46 20.88
CA ASN A 141 10.36 -19.98 20.92
C ASN A 141 10.51 -21.25 21.79
N ARG A 142 9.39 -21.88 22.20
CA ARG A 142 9.44 -23.01 23.15
C ARG A 142 10.17 -24.25 22.61
N PHE A 143 10.22 -24.41 21.29
CA PHE A 143 10.98 -25.48 20.62
C PHE A 143 12.50 -25.27 20.73
N PHE A 144 12.96 -24.03 20.68
CA PHE A 144 14.38 -23.69 20.67
C PHE A 144 14.99 -23.56 22.07
N ASN A 145 14.17 -23.18 23.06
CA ASN A 145 14.61 -23.01 24.44
C ASN A 145 14.49 -24.27 25.32
N GLY A 146 14.07 -25.40 24.73
CA GLY A 146 13.93 -26.69 25.42
C GLY A 146 12.76 -26.78 26.40
N THR A 147 11.88 -25.77 26.46
CA THR A 147 10.66 -25.83 27.30
C THR A 147 9.55 -26.69 26.67
N TYR A 148 9.66 -26.99 25.38
CA TYR A 148 8.83 -27.96 24.68
C TYR A 148 9.70 -29.09 24.13
N SER A 149 9.30 -30.34 24.41
CA SER A 149 10.00 -31.52 23.92
C SER A 149 9.50 -31.86 22.51
N ASP A 150 10.39 -31.79 21.54
CA ASP A 150 10.13 -32.18 20.16
C ASP A 150 10.85 -33.50 19.84
N PRO A 151 10.12 -34.57 19.46
CA PRO A 151 10.73 -35.86 19.07
C PRO A 151 11.61 -35.76 17.82
N GLN A 152 11.51 -34.66 17.07
CA GLN A 152 12.31 -34.40 15.87
C GLN A 152 13.55 -33.52 16.17
N ALA A 153 13.70 -33.03 17.41
CA ALA A 153 14.85 -32.23 17.81
C ALA A 153 16.05 -33.09 18.24
N CYS A 154 17.23 -32.68 17.79
CA CYS A 154 18.50 -33.27 18.20
C CYS A 154 18.92 -32.72 19.57
N THR A 155 18.99 -33.60 20.57
CA THR A 155 19.40 -33.26 21.95
C THR A 155 20.74 -33.85 22.33
N THR A 156 21.13 -34.96 21.71
CA THR A 156 22.37 -35.68 22.00
C THR A 156 23.04 -36.19 20.73
N VAL A 157 24.37 -36.25 20.73
CA VAL A 157 25.14 -36.72 19.58
C VAL A 157 24.91 -38.21 19.40
N GLY A 158 24.56 -38.64 18.19
CA GLY A 158 24.22 -40.02 17.87
C GLY A 158 22.74 -40.37 18.04
N GLN A 159 21.90 -39.46 18.55
CA GLN A 159 20.44 -39.62 18.54
C GLN A 159 19.94 -39.79 17.10
N GLN A 160 18.97 -40.68 16.89
CA GLN A 160 18.28 -40.80 15.63
C GLN A 160 16.92 -40.10 15.69
N VAL A 161 16.65 -39.22 14.72
CA VAL A 161 15.38 -38.52 14.56
C VAL A 161 14.78 -38.85 13.19
N THR A 162 13.47 -38.95 13.09
CA THR A 162 12.78 -39.26 11.82
C THR A 162 11.99 -38.04 11.36
N TRP A 163 12.29 -37.59 10.14
CA TRP A 163 11.62 -36.45 9.51
C TRP A 163 11.29 -36.80 8.06
N GLY A 164 10.03 -36.62 7.65
CA GLY A 164 9.58 -36.95 6.29
C GLY A 164 9.83 -38.41 5.88
N GLY A 165 9.81 -39.35 6.82
CA GLY A 165 10.07 -40.78 6.56
C GLY A 165 11.55 -41.15 6.40
N THR A 166 12.47 -40.19 6.56
CA THR A 166 13.91 -40.45 6.54
C THR A 166 14.47 -40.33 7.96
N THR A 167 15.34 -41.27 8.35
CA THR A 167 16.02 -41.26 9.65
C THR A 167 17.37 -40.56 9.53
N TYR A 168 17.59 -39.57 10.39
CA TYR A 168 18.82 -38.78 10.47
C TYR A 168 19.52 -39.06 11.80
N THR A 169 20.86 -39.11 11.76
CA THR A 169 21.69 -39.24 12.97
C THR A 169 22.25 -37.88 13.36
N CYS A 170 21.90 -37.40 14.54
CA CYS A 170 22.31 -36.11 15.08
C CYS A 170 23.83 -36.02 15.29
N ARG A 171 24.45 -34.95 14.78
CA ARG A 171 25.85 -34.59 15.01
C ARG A 171 25.94 -33.46 16.04
N SER A 172 27.16 -33.17 16.52
CA SER A 172 27.39 -32.07 17.49
C SER A 172 26.93 -30.70 16.98
N GLN A 173 27.02 -30.47 15.68
CA GLN A 173 26.58 -29.24 15.02
C GLN A 173 25.04 -29.12 14.90
N ASP A 174 24.31 -30.22 15.03
CA ASP A 174 22.85 -30.26 14.88
C ASP A 174 22.12 -30.04 16.21
N ILE A 175 22.88 -29.97 17.32
CA ILE A 175 22.36 -29.75 18.68
C ILE A 175 22.46 -28.26 18.98
N MET A 176 21.34 -27.63 19.31
CA MET A 176 21.35 -26.23 19.75
C MET A 176 22.10 -26.08 21.07
N THR A 177 23.15 -25.27 21.04
CA THR A 177 23.88 -24.86 22.25
C THR A 177 23.15 -23.72 22.96
N ALA A 178 23.37 -23.59 24.26
CA ALA A 178 22.80 -22.49 25.05
C ALA A 178 23.16 -21.09 24.48
N ALA A 179 24.35 -20.95 23.89
CA ALA A 179 24.77 -19.72 23.23
C ALA A 179 23.96 -19.43 21.96
N GLN A 180 23.60 -20.46 21.18
CA GLN A 180 22.74 -20.32 20.02
C GLN A 180 21.31 -20.00 20.42
N THR A 181 20.78 -20.61 21.49
CA THR A 181 19.45 -20.31 22.02
C THR A 181 19.36 -18.88 22.57
N ALA A 182 20.41 -18.36 23.21
CA ALA A 182 20.42 -17.00 23.78
C ALA A 182 20.51 -15.88 22.72
N ALA A 183 20.79 -16.22 21.46
CA ALA A 183 20.85 -15.26 20.35
C ALA A 183 19.47 -14.99 19.70
N TYR A 184 18.42 -15.69 20.12
CA TYR A 184 17.04 -15.61 19.62
C TYR A 184 16.06 -15.25 20.74
#